data_AF-A0A971XIR8-F1
#
_entry.id   AF-A0A971XIR8-F1
#
_cell.length_a   1.000
_cell.length_b   1.000
_cell.length_c   1.000
_cell.angle_alpha   90.00
_cell.angle_beta   90.00
_cell.angle_gamma   90.00
#
_symmetry.space_group_name_H-M   'P 1'
#
loop_
_entity.id
_entity.type
_entity.pdbx_description
1 polymer ?
#
loop_
_entity_poly.entity_id
_entity_poly.type
_entity_poly.pdbx_seq_one_letter_code
_entity_poly.pdbx_strand_id
1 'polypeptide(L)' 'RRWTKTGKCATCKAYKYCQGNGLHLRDEQTGELLQCHLEMMGQSPGQPVSTPKRTLTEVLRFFT' A
#
# COMPACT_ATOMS: atom_id res chain seq x y z
N ARG A 1 -8.87 13.99 0.87
CA ARG A 1 -9.97 13.86 1.85
C ARG A 1 -9.34 13.78 3.25
N ARG A 2 -9.65 14.63 4.24
CA ARG A 2 -8.94 14.58 5.54
C ARG A 2 -9.43 13.45 6.47
N TRP A 3 -10.72 13.14 6.41
CA TRP A 3 -11.38 12.16 7.29
C TRP A 3 -10.88 10.71 7.13
N THR A 4 -10.28 10.36 5.97
CA THR A 4 -9.72 9.01 5.73
C THR A 4 -8.29 8.85 6.27
N LYS A 5 -7.66 9.91 6.79
CA LYS A 5 -6.26 9.90 7.26
C LYS A 5 -6.16 9.46 8.74
N THR A 6 -6.74 8.31 9.04
CA THR A 6 -6.84 7.72 10.38
C THR A 6 -6.36 6.25 10.37
N GLY A 7 -6.16 5.64 11.54
CA GLY A 7 -5.71 4.25 11.66
C GLY A 7 -4.42 3.97 10.87
N LYS A 8 -4.40 2.87 10.11
CA LYS A 8 -3.26 2.49 9.24
C LYS A 8 -2.91 3.54 8.18
N CYS A 9 -3.82 4.44 7.83
CA CYS A 9 -3.59 5.52 6.87
C CYS A 9 -2.91 6.76 7.47
N ALA A 10 -2.85 6.88 8.80
CA ALA A 10 -2.27 8.06 9.46
C ALA A 10 -0.79 8.27 9.09
N THR A 11 -0.02 7.18 8.98
CA THR A 11 1.42 7.16 8.66
C THR A 11 1.74 6.54 7.30
N CYS A 12 0.72 6.20 6.49
CA CYS A 12 0.90 5.51 5.22
C CYS A 12 1.63 6.37 4.18
N LYS A 13 2.79 5.90 3.69
CA LYS A 13 3.62 6.63 2.71
C LYS A 13 2.96 6.77 1.35
N ALA A 14 2.08 5.82 1.02
CA ALA A 14 1.34 5.79 -0.23
C ALA A 14 0.00 6.54 -0.17
N TYR A 15 -0.36 7.15 0.97
CA TYR A 15 -1.66 7.81 1.16
C TYR A 15 -1.97 8.88 0.11
N LYS A 16 -0.95 9.58 -0.41
CA LYS A 16 -1.11 10.58 -1.48
C LYS A 16 -1.75 10.01 -2.76
N TYR A 17 -1.63 8.71 -3.00
CA TYR A 17 -2.16 8.05 -4.19
C TYR A 17 -3.58 7.51 -3.97
N CYS A 18 -3.82 6.76 -2.90
CA CYS A 18 -5.14 6.13 -2.66
C CYS A 18 -6.11 6.99 -1.84
N GLN A 19 -5.60 8.01 -1.14
CA GLN A 19 -6.34 8.87 -0.22
C GLN A 19 -7.18 8.11 0.83
N GLY A 20 -6.70 6.92 1.24
CA GLY A 20 -7.38 6.10 2.24
C GLY A 20 -8.67 5.43 1.77
N ASN A 21 -8.77 5.14 0.46
CA ASN A 21 -9.88 4.43 -0.19
C ASN A 21 -11.26 5.12 -0.07
N GLY A 22 -12.27 4.51 -0.73
CA GLY A 22 -13.66 4.97 -0.69
C GLY A 22 -14.40 4.52 0.59
N LEU A 23 -15.55 5.13 0.83
CA LEU A 23 -16.39 4.85 2.01
C LEU A 23 -16.78 3.37 2.14
N HIS A 24 -17.06 2.69 1.02
CA HIS A 24 -17.44 1.27 1.02
C HIS A 24 -16.35 0.31 1.53
N LEU A 25 -15.09 0.76 1.66
CA LEU A 25 -14.00 -0.01 2.26
C LEU A 25 -13.70 0.43 3.69
N ARG A 26 -14.64 1.12 4.33
CA ARG A 26 -14.53 1.57 5.70
C ARG A 26 -15.68 1.03 6.51
N ASP A 27 -15.35 0.68 7.72
CA ASP A 27 -16.32 0.26 8.70
C ASP A 27 -17.25 1.45 9.01
N GLU A 28 -18.55 1.20 9.01
CA GLU A 28 -19.54 2.26 9.17
C GLU A 28 -19.54 2.86 10.58
N GLN A 29 -19.25 2.04 11.60
CA GLN A 29 -19.34 2.45 13.00
C GLN A 29 -18.06 3.14 13.47
N THR A 30 -16.91 2.60 13.11
CA THR A 30 -15.59 3.06 13.57
C THR A 30 -14.90 3.97 12.57
N GLY A 31 -15.27 3.89 11.29
CA GLY A 31 -14.57 4.57 10.19
C GLY A 31 -13.20 3.97 9.86
N GLU A 32 -12.82 2.85 10.47
CA GLU A 32 -11.55 2.17 10.21
C GLU A 32 -11.51 1.58 8.79
N LEU A 33 -10.30 1.49 8.23
CA LEU A 33 -10.12 0.94 6.89
C LEU A 33 -10.20 -0.59 6.92
N LEU A 34 -11.27 -1.14 6.36
CA LEU A 34 -11.50 -2.58 6.25
C LEU A 34 -10.49 -3.24 5.31
N GLN A 35 -10.25 -2.64 4.14
CA GLN A 35 -9.40 -3.22 3.10
C GLN A 35 -8.34 -2.26 2.58
N CYS A 36 -7.08 -2.71 2.57
CA CYS A 36 -5.95 -2.01 1.97
C CYS A 36 -5.45 -2.76 0.72
N HIS A 37 -5.53 -2.13 -0.46
CA HIS A 37 -5.06 -2.75 -1.71
C HIS A 37 -3.55 -3.01 -1.73
N LEU A 38 -2.74 -2.23 -1.01
CA LEU A 38 -1.30 -2.49 -0.90
C LEU A 38 -1.04 -3.79 -0.14
N GLU A 39 -1.76 -4.01 0.95
CA GLU A 39 -1.63 -5.24 1.75
C GLU A 39 -2.06 -6.47 0.93
N MET A 40 -3.09 -6.36 0.08
CA MET A 40 -3.48 -7.41 -0.88
C MET A 40 -2.38 -7.76 -1.87
N MET A 41 -1.59 -6.77 -2.27
CA MET A 41 -0.43 -6.94 -3.16
C MET A 41 0.85 -7.32 -2.40
N GLY A 42 0.76 -7.66 -1.12
CA GLY A 42 1.92 -8.00 -0.28
C GLY A 42 2.80 -6.82 0.11
N GLN A 43 2.31 -5.58 -0.04
CA GLN A 43 3.04 -4.36 0.34
C GLN A 43 2.51 -3.82 1.65
N SER A 44 3.42 -3.43 2.57
CA SER A 44 3.00 -2.80 3.81
C SER A 44 2.83 -1.27 3.63
N PRO A 45 1.75 -0.65 4.15
CA PRO A 45 1.47 0.78 3.95
C PRO A 45 2.55 1.73 4.52
N GLY A 46 3.36 1.23 5.46
CA GLY A 46 4.46 1.95 6.10
C GLY A 46 5.84 1.75 5.44
N GLN A 47 5.99 0.77 4.55
CA GLN A 47 7.28 0.52 3.90
C GLN A 47 7.41 1.25 2.56
N PRO A 48 8.62 1.66 2.18
CA PRO A 48 8.87 2.08 0.81
C PRO A 48 8.55 0.90 -0.11
N VAL A 49 7.86 1.17 -1.22
CA VAL A 49 7.65 0.15 -2.27
C VAL A 49 9.02 -0.40 -2.66
N SER A 50 9.29 -1.66 -2.33
CA SER A 50 10.50 -2.34 -2.77
C SER A 50 10.32 -2.61 -4.26
N THR A 51 10.86 -1.75 -5.10
CA THR A 51 11.12 -2.14 -6.49
C THR A 51 11.97 -3.41 -6.44
N PRO A 52 11.59 -4.50 -7.15
CA PRO A 52 12.45 -5.67 -7.24
C PRO A 52 13.77 -5.21 -7.85
N LYS A 53 14.81 -5.13 -7.02
CA LYS A 53 16.18 -4.89 -7.46
C LYS A 53 16.62 -6.18 -8.14
N ARG A 54 16.27 -6.37 -9.41
CA ARG A 54 16.87 -7.40 -10.26
C ARG A 54 18.37 -7.17 -10.18
N THR A 55 19.05 -8.05 -9.47
CA THR A 55 20.51 -7.98 -9.38
C THR A 55 21.06 -8.31 -10.76
N LEU A 56 22.20 -7.70 -11.12
CA LEU A 56 22.83 -7.89 -12.43
C LEU A 56 23.04 -9.39 -12.77
N THR A 57 23.29 -10.19 -11.73
CA THR A 57 23.42 -11.65 -11.78
C THR A 57 22.14 -12.38 -12.21
N GLU A 58 20.97 -11.83 -11.90
CA GLU A 58 19.68 -12.44 -12.22
C GLU A 58 19.30 -12.23 -13.69
N VAL A 59 19.68 -11.09 -14.27
CA VAL A 59 19.45 -10.78 -15.71
C VAL A 59 20.34 -11.64 -16.60
N LEU A 60 21.58 -11.92 -16.17
CA LEU A 60 22.55 -12.68 -16.97
C LEU A 60 22.17 -14.16 -17.15
N ARG A 61 21.35 -14.73 -16.25
CA ARG A 61 20.85 -16.12 -16.34
C ARG A 61 19.79 -16.35 -17.42
N PHE A 62 19.20 -15.30 -17.98
CA PHE A 62 18.23 -15.42 -19.07
C PHE A 62 18.87 -15.36 -20.47
N PHE A 63 20.18 -15.12 -20.54
CA PHE A 63 20.93 -14.96 -21.78
C PHE A 63 22.05 -16.01 -21.97
N THR A 64 22.07 -17.05 -21.13
CA THR A 64 22.89 -18.25 -21.27
C THR A 64 21.99 -19.46 -21.34
#